data_AF-A0A962NMV9-F1
#
_entry.id   AF-A0A962NMV9-F1
#
_cell.length_a   1.000
_cell.length_b   1.000
_cell.length_c   1.000
_cell.angle_alpha   90.00
_cell.angle_beta   90.00
_cell.angle_gamma   90.00
#
_symmetry.space_group_name_H-M   'P 1'
#
loop_
_entity.id
_entity.type
_entity.pdbx_description
1 polymer ?
#
loop_
_entity_poly.entity_id
_entity_poly.type
_entity_poly.pdbx_seq_one_letter_code
_entity_poly.pdbx_strand_id
1 'polypeptide(L)'
;QKKQKEQQSRTSSRDFSKFTLSIGGRDHHGLNKRNLMYQLVSEVIQGGAKPEEVADIISWRKGNLFVCFDGSLDEEQFAEQLMTLDTGGKLPKTKRYFCKQDELFHIDGKTYAMTNQWGVRTLEAVDLLSEKYPQFEIAIERE
;
A
#
# COMPACT_ATOMS: atom_id res chain seq x y z
N GLN A 1 -0.80 -0.06 39.34
CA GLN A 1 0.29 -0.34 38.37
C GLN A 1 -0.23 -1.31 37.32
N LYS A 2 -0.62 -0.79 36.15
CA LYS A 2 -1.32 -1.50 35.05
C LYS A 2 -0.34 -1.75 33.88
N LYS A 3 0.47 -2.82 33.89
CA LYS A 3 1.43 -3.12 32.80
C LYS A 3 1.62 -4.61 32.47
N GLN A 4 0.65 -5.49 32.72
CA GLN A 4 0.84 -6.94 32.48
C GLN A 4 -0.37 -7.69 31.89
N LYS A 5 -1.31 -7.03 31.20
CA LYS A 5 -2.51 -7.72 30.65
C LYS A 5 -2.76 -7.63 29.14
N GLU A 6 -1.82 -7.11 28.34
CA GLU A 6 -2.01 -7.02 26.87
C GLU A 6 -1.16 -8.02 26.06
N GLN A 7 -0.59 -9.04 26.71
CA GLN A 7 0.22 -10.07 26.03
C GLN A 7 -0.50 -11.42 25.87
N GLN A 8 -1.78 -11.51 26.25
CA GLN A 8 -2.62 -12.69 26.01
C GLN A 8 -3.65 -12.35 24.94
N SER A 9 -3.44 -12.89 23.73
CA SER A 9 -4.35 -12.94 22.54
C SER A 9 -3.78 -12.40 21.23
N ARG A 10 -2.46 -12.36 21.02
CA ARG A 10 -1.94 -12.50 19.64
C ARG A 10 -1.78 -13.98 19.30
N THR A 11 -2.89 -14.72 19.34
CA THR A 11 -3.05 -15.91 18.52
C THR A 11 -3.00 -15.41 17.09
N SER A 12 -1.80 -15.37 16.51
CA SER A 12 -1.60 -15.05 15.10
C SER A 12 -2.22 -16.19 14.28
N SER A 13 -3.55 -16.18 14.09
CA SER A 13 -4.15 -16.84 12.94
C SER A 13 -3.67 -16.05 11.72
N ARG A 14 -2.50 -16.44 11.22
CA ARG A 14 -1.85 -15.76 10.11
C ARG A 14 -2.79 -15.86 8.92
N ASP A 15 -3.28 -14.71 8.46
CA ASP A 15 -4.25 -14.65 7.38
C ASP A 15 -3.52 -14.85 6.04
N PHE A 16 -3.75 -16.01 5.43
CA PHE A 16 -3.18 -16.39 4.14
C PHE A 16 -4.16 -16.20 2.98
N SER A 17 -5.27 -15.47 3.20
CA SER A 17 -6.29 -15.25 2.18
C SER A 17 -5.67 -14.69 0.90
N LYS A 18 -6.15 -15.23 -0.22
CA LYS A 18 -5.86 -14.78 -1.56
C LYS A 18 -7.10 -14.12 -2.14
N PHE A 19 -6.87 -13.22 -3.08
CA PHE A 19 -7.91 -12.41 -3.68
C PHE A 19 -7.69 -12.37 -5.19
N THR A 20 -8.79 -12.45 -5.91
CA THR A 20 -8.88 -11.98 -7.28
C THR A 20 -9.35 -10.52 -7.24
N LEU A 21 -8.64 -9.64 -7.94
CA LEU A 21 -9.02 -8.24 -8.18
C LEU A 21 -9.48 -8.11 -9.63
N SER A 22 -10.71 -7.68 -9.84
CA SER A 22 -11.23 -7.24 -11.12
C SER A 22 -11.24 -5.72 -11.17
N ILE A 23 -10.61 -5.13 -12.18
CA ILE A 23 -10.48 -3.69 -12.33
C ILE A 23 -10.34 -3.29 -13.80
N GLY A 24 -11.20 -2.39 -14.27
CA GLY A 24 -11.21 -1.90 -15.65
C GLY A 24 -11.26 -3.03 -16.69
N GLY A 25 -12.04 -4.08 -16.41
CA GLY A 25 -12.16 -5.26 -17.26
C GLY A 25 -10.96 -6.22 -17.26
N ARG A 26 -10.00 -6.08 -16.33
CA ARG A 26 -8.86 -6.99 -16.15
C ARG A 26 -8.93 -7.69 -14.80
N ASP A 27 -8.56 -8.97 -14.79
CA ASP A 27 -8.50 -9.78 -13.58
C ASP A 27 -7.05 -10.08 -13.16
N HIS A 28 -6.80 -9.97 -11.86
CA HIS A 28 -5.53 -10.27 -11.22
C HIS A 28 -5.75 -11.27 -10.08
N HIS A 29 -5.31 -12.50 -10.27
CA HIS A 29 -5.54 -13.60 -9.34
C HIS A 29 -4.39 -13.80 -8.33
N GLY A 30 -4.66 -14.53 -7.24
CA GLY A 30 -3.68 -15.02 -6.29
C GLY A 30 -3.04 -13.95 -5.41
N LEU A 31 -3.66 -12.76 -5.33
CA LEU A 31 -3.11 -11.61 -4.62
C LEU A 31 -3.28 -11.77 -3.12
N ASN A 32 -2.19 -11.64 -2.35
CA ASN A 32 -2.33 -11.41 -0.91
C ASN A 32 -2.71 -9.95 -0.65
N LYS A 33 -3.08 -9.59 0.58
CA LYS A 33 -3.52 -8.23 0.93
C LYS A 33 -2.59 -7.10 0.45
N ARG A 34 -1.28 -7.25 0.61
CA ARG A 34 -0.34 -6.19 0.21
C ARG A 34 -0.25 -6.04 -1.32
N ASN A 35 -0.29 -7.16 -2.05
CA ASN A 35 -0.23 -7.15 -3.51
C ASN A 35 -1.59 -6.71 -4.10
N LEU A 36 -2.71 -7.07 -3.45
CA LEU A 36 -4.04 -6.58 -3.78
C LEU A 36 -4.06 -5.05 -3.76
N MET A 37 -3.62 -4.46 -2.65
CA MET A 37 -3.60 -3.00 -2.52
C MET A 37 -2.61 -2.35 -3.46
N TYR A 38 -1.44 -2.96 -3.69
CA TYR A 38 -0.47 -2.42 -4.66
C TYR A 38 -1.06 -2.39 -6.07
N GLN A 39 -1.65 -3.49 -6.52
CA GLN A 39 -2.25 -3.56 -7.85
C GLN A 39 -3.39 -2.55 -7.99
N LEU A 40 -4.33 -2.53 -7.04
CA LEU A 40 -5.45 -1.60 -7.04
C LEU A 40 -5.00 -0.13 -7.08
N VAL A 41 -4.08 0.26 -6.20
CA VAL A 41 -3.59 1.64 -6.14
C VAL A 41 -2.80 2.00 -7.39
N SER A 42 -2.00 1.07 -7.92
CA SER A 42 -1.23 1.28 -9.15
C SER A 42 -2.16 1.56 -10.34
N GLU A 43 -3.21 0.77 -10.52
CA GLU A 43 -4.20 0.97 -11.58
C GLU A 43 -4.96 2.30 -11.43
N VAL A 44 -5.34 2.67 -10.21
CA VAL A 44 -5.98 3.96 -9.92
C VAL A 44 -5.06 5.14 -10.25
N ILE A 45 -3.78 5.06 -9.88
CA ILE A 45 -2.78 6.10 -10.19
C ILE A 45 -2.50 6.15 -11.69
N GLN A 46 -2.36 5.00 -12.36
CA GLN A 46 -2.18 4.92 -13.82
C GLN A 46 -3.37 5.51 -14.57
N GLY A 47 -4.58 5.41 -14.01
CA GLY A 47 -5.78 6.07 -14.52
C GLY A 47 -5.87 7.57 -14.21
N GLY A 48 -4.84 8.18 -13.61
CA GLY A 48 -4.68 9.62 -13.47
C GLY A 48 -4.87 10.18 -12.06
N ALA A 49 -5.20 9.35 -11.06
CA ALA A 49 -5.28 9.80 -9.67
C ALA A 49 -3.89 10.11 -9.09
N LYS A 50 -3.81 11.12 -8.21
CA LYS A 50 -2.55 11.44 -7.53
C LYS A 50 -2.39 10.63 -6.23
N PRO A 51 -1.15 10.27 -5.85
CA PRO A 51 -0.89 9.60 -4.57
C PRO A 51 -1.52 10.31 -3.36
N GLU A 52 -1.53 11.64 -3.35
CA GLU A 52 -2.12 12.46 -2.28
C GLU A 52 -3.64 12.28 -2.18
N GLU A 53 -4.34 12.21 -3.32
CA GLU A 53 -5.79 11.98 -3.36
C GLU A 53 -6.14 10.60 -2.81
N VAL A 54 -5.35 9.58 -3.19
CA VAL A 54 -5.47 8.22 -2.64
C VAL A 54 -5.22 8.21 -1.13
N ALA A 55 -4.23 8.96 -0.65
CA ALA A 55 -3.94 9.10 0.78
C ALA A 55 -5.05 9.81 1.57
N ASP A 56 -5.74 10.76 0.94
CA ASP A 56 -6.88 11.45 1.54
C ASP A 56 -8.10 10.54 1.69
N ILE A 57 -8.35 9.65 0.73
CA ILE A 57 -9.41 8.62 0.80
C ILE A 57 -9.14 7.66 1.97
N ILE A 58 -7.91 7.15 2.06
CA ILE A 58 -7.48 6.23 3.11
C ILE A 58 -6.92 7.04 4.28
N SER A 59 -7.74 7.95 4.82
CA SER A 59 -7.34 8.99 5.77
C SER A 59 -6.59 8.49 7.01
N TRP A 60 -6.91 7.28 7.50
CA TRP A 60 -6.21 6.67 8.65
C TRP A 60 -4.77 6.25 8.34
N ARG A 61 -4.36 6.27 7.06
CA ARG A 61 -3.00 6.06 6.58
C ARG A 61 -2.40 7.30 5.93
N LYS A 62 -3.06 8.46 5.94
CA LYS A 62 -2.57 9.66 5.22
C LYS A 62 -1.08 9.98 5.49
N GLY A 63 -0.61 9.81 6.72
CA GLY A 63 0.79 10.05 7.09
C GLY A 63 1.80 8.94 6.77
N ASN A 64 1.36 7.77 6.29
CA ASN A 64 2.25 6.63 6.02
C ASN A 64 1.84 5.73 4.83
N LEU A 65 0.82 6.12 4.06
CA LEU A 65 0.40 5.37 2.87
C LEU A 65 1.49 5.43 1.80
N PHE A 66 2.01 6.64 1.56
CA PHE A 66 3.13 6.89 0.68
C PHE A 66 4.27 7.58 1.44
N VAL A 67 5.50 7.28 1.01
CA VAL A 67 6.68 8.11 1.25
C VAL A 67 7.14 8.62 -0.11
N CYS A 68 7.57 9.88 -0.17
CA CYS A 68 7.99 10.50 -1.42
C CYS A 68 9.23 11.36 -1.25
N PHE A 69 9.95 11.52 -2.35
CA PHE A 69 11.12 12.39 -2.48
C PHE A 69 11.03 13.15 -3.79
N ASP A 70 11.66 14.33 -3.82
CA ASP A 70 11.76 15.12 -5.04
C ASP A 70 12.70 14.45 -6.05
N GLY A 71 12.38 14.60 -7.34
CA GLY A 71 13.11 14.03 -8.45
C GLY A 71 12.53 12.71 -8.94
N SER A 72 13.11 12.22 -10.04
CA SER A 72 12.83 10.89 -10.59
C SER A 72 13.93 9.94 -10.16
N LEU A 73 13.75 9.33 -9.00
CA LEU A 73 14.71 8.41 -8.38
C LEU A 73 14.49 6.98 -8.86
N ASP A 74 15.56 6.25 -9.15
CA ASP A 74 15.52 4.80 -9.34
C ASP A 74 15.43 4.03 -7.99
N GLU A 75 15.36 2.71 -8.05
CA GLU A 75 15.30 1.83 -6.87
C GLU A 75 16.42 2.10 -5.84
N GLU A 76 17.66 2.25 -6.32
CA GLU A 76 18.83 2.42 -5.45
C GLU A 76 18.81 3.79 -4.77
N GLN A 77 18.63 4.85 -5.56
CA GLN A 77 18.54 6.24 -5.09
C GLN A 77 17.37 6.42 -4.11
N PHE A 78 16.22 5.82 -4.42
CA PHE A 78 15.05 5.89 -3.54
C PHE A 78 15.30 5.14 -2.23
N ALA A 79 15.92 3.95 -2.29
CA ALA A 79 16.24 3.17 -1.10
C ALA A 79 17.24 3.92 -0.19
N GLU A 80 18.26 4.56 -0.75
CA GLU A 80 19.20 5.40 -0.01
C GLU A 80 18.49 6.53 0.73
N GLN A 81 17.65 7.32 0.02
CA GLN A 81 16.86 8.40 0.61
C GLN A 81 15.92 7.87 1.70
N LEU A 82 15.24 6.75 1.46
CA LEU A 82 14.34 6.13 2.43
C LEU A 82 15.07 5.69 3.71
N MET A 83 16.31 5.21 3.59
CA MET A 83 17.12 4.80 4.72
C MET A 83 17.58 5.98 5.58
N THR A 84 17.68 7.21 5.05
CA THR A 84 17.94 8.40 5.88
C THR A 84 16.84 8.68 6.90
N LEU A 85 15.62 8.21 6.61
CA LEU A 85 14.46 8.32 7.49
C LEU A 85 14.29 7.10 8.42
N ASP A 86 15.20 6.14 8.38
CA ASP A 86 15.15 4.95 9.23
C ASP A 86 15.69 5.27 10.62
N THR A 87 14.85 5.12 11.64
CA THR A 87 15.22 5.33 13.04
C THR A 87 15.75 4.06 13.72
N GLY A 88 15.94 2.98 12.94
CA GLY A 88 16.31 1.67 13.44
C GLY A 88 15.11 0.83 13.88
N GLY A 89 15.30 -0.48 13.93
CA GLY A 89 14.26 -1.45 14.31
C GLY A 89 14.58 -2.86 13.81
N LYS A 90 13.64 -3.80 14.00
CA LYS A 90 13.83 -5.21 13.60
C LYS A 90 13.99 -5.42 12.09
N LEU A 91 13.34 -4.58 11.30
CA LEU A 91 13.38 -4.61 9.84
C LEU A 91 13.67 -3.21 9.32
N PRO A 92 14.58 -3.08 8.33
CA PRO A 92 14.92 -1.78 7.75
C PRO A 92 13.70 -1.19 7.05
N LYS A 93 13.68 0.14 6.95
CA LYS A 93 12.54 0.88 6.40
C LYS A 93 12.20 0.48 4.96
N THR A 94 13.21 0.16 4.15
CA THR A 94 13.04 -0.36 2.77
C THR A 94 12.21 -1.64 2.69
N LYS A 95 12.18 -2.48 3.73
CA LYS A 95 11.33 -3.69 3.73
C LYS A 95 9.85 -3.42 4.04
N ARG A 96 9.48 -2.17 4.37
CA ARG A 96 8.11 -1.76 4.74
C ARG A 96 7.37 -1.03 3.62
N TYR A 97 8.04 -0.80 2.49
CA TYR A 97 7.52 -0.13 1.32
C TYR A 97 7.77 -0.99 0.07
N PHE A 98 6.97 -0.76 -0.96
CA PHE A 98 7.20 -1.23 -2.32
C PHE A 98 8.14 -0.23 -2.99
N CYS A 99 9.41 -0.59 -3.13
CA CYS A 99 10.48 0.33 -3.54
C CYS A 99 11.40 -0.27 -4.61
N LYS A 100 11.00 -1.36 -5.27
CA LYS A 100 11.68 -1.84 -6.46
C LYS A 100 11.46 -0.92 -7.65
N GLN A 101 12.27 -1.05 -8.69
CA GLN A 101 12.17 -0.19 -9.87
C GLN A 101 10.76 -0.11 -10.47
N ASP A 102 10.09 -1.26 -10.65
CA ASP A 102 8.72 -1.33 -11.20
C ASP A 102 7.62 -1.13 -10.14
N GLU A 103 8.03 -0.82 -8.90
CA GLU A 103 7.15 -0.59 -7.75
C GLU A 103 7.00 0.90 -7.38
N LEU A 104 7.83 1.77 -7.97
CA LEU A 104 7.85 3.20 -7.71
C LEU A 104 6.88 3.95 -8.62
N PHE A 105 6.22 4.96 -8.07
CA PHE A 105 5.36 5.87 -8.85
C PHE A 105 6.11 7.18 -9.10
N HIS A 106 6.21 7.58 -10.36
CA HIS A 106 6.86 8.82 -10.77
C HIS A 106 5.78 9.82 -11.22
N ILE A 107 5.45 10.79 -10.38
CA ILE A 107 4.32 11.71 -10.57
C ILE A 107 4.77 13.13 -10.23
N ASP A 108 4.47 14.09 -11.10
CA ASP A 108 4.71 15.53 -10.88
C ASP A 108 6.15 15.87 -10.40
N GLY A 109 7.16 15.18 -10.95
CA GLY A 109 8.57 15.40 -10.61
C GLY A 109 8.98 14.86 -9.24
N LYS A 110 8.19 13.98 -8.65
CA LYS A 110 8.47 13.25 -7.40
C LYS A 110 8.41 11.75 -7.63
N THR A 111 9.15 11.01 -6.82
CA THR A 111 9.06 9.55 -6.75
C THR A 111 8.36 9.15 -5.45
N TYR A 112 7.41 8.24 -5.53
CA TYR A 112 6.62 7.74 -4.41
C TYR A 112 6.77 6.22 -4.26
N ALA A 113 6.78 5.75 -3.02
CA ALA A 113 6.66 4.34 -2.68
C ALA A 113 5.47 4.13 -1.74
N MET A 114 4.64 3.12 -2.02
CA MET A 114 3.51 2.75 -1.18
C MET A 114 3.94 1.80 -0.06
N THR A 115 3.36 1.93 1.13
CA THR A 115 3.59 0.95 2.20
C THR A 115 3.06 -0.44 1.83
N ASN A 116 3.83 -1.48 2.18
CA ASN A 116 3.40 -2.87 2.05
C ASN A 116 2.72 -3.41 3.33
N GLN A 117 2.52 -2.54 4.33
CA GLN A 117 2.01 -2.88 5.66
C GLN A 117 0.48 -2.72 5.75
N TRP A 118 -0.24 -3.73 5.25
CA TRP A 118 -1.70 -3.77 5.24
C TRP A 118 -2.26 -4.67 6.36
N GLY A 119 -3.44 -4.31 6.89
CA GLY A 119 -3.98 -4.86 8.13
C GLY A 119 -5.44 -5.27 8.02
N VAL A 120 -6.17 -5.24 9.14
CA VAL A 120 -7.59 -5.65 9.18
C VAL A 120 -8.49 -4.75 8.33
N ARG A 121 -8.17 -3.45 8.22
CA ARG A 121 -8.90 -2.45 7.41
C ARG A 121 -8.51 -2.46 5.92
N THR A 122 -8.01 -3.57 5.39
CA THR A 122 -7.62 -3.64 3.97
C THR A 122 -8.84 -3.61 3.06
N LEU A 123 -9.89 -4.38 3.39
CA LEU A 123 -11.10 -4.44 2.58
C LEU A 123 -11.86 -3.11 2.62
N GLU A 124 -11.90 -2.46 3.79
CA GLU A 124 -12.45 -1.11 3.91
C GLU A 124 -11.74 -0.10 2.99
N ALA A 125 -10.42 -0.22 2.79
CA ALA A 125 -9.71 0.62 1.83
C ALA A 125 -10.10 0.31 0.38
N VAL A 126 -10.37 -0.96 0.04
CA VAL A 126 -10.88 -1.34 -1.29
C VAL A 126 -12.26 -0.73 -1.51
N ASP A 127 -13.16 -0.85 -0.53
CA ASP A 127 -14.52 -0.31 -0.60
C ASP A 127 -14.50 1.20 -0.85
N LEU A 128 -13.70 1.96 -0.08
CA LEU A 128 -13.58 3.41 -0.25
C LEU A 128 -13.00 3.81 -1.61
N LEU A 129 -12.04 3.06 -2.15
CA LEU A 129 -11.50 3.31 -3.48
C LEU A 129 -12.52 2.96 -4.57
N SER A 130 -13.29 1.88 -4.40
CA SER A 130 -14.38 1.50 -5.32
C SER A 130 -15.48 2.56 -5.35
N GLU A 131 -15.90 3.06 -4.19
CA GLU A 131 -16.88 4.14 -4.08
C GLU A 131 -16.39 5.44 -4.72
N LYS A 132 -15.10 5.78 -4.52
CA LYS A 132 -14.53 7.03 -5.04
C LYS A 132 -14.25 6.97 -6.55
N TYR A 133 -13.91 5.81 -7.07
CA TYR A 133 -13.53 5.62 -8.46
C TYR A 133 -14.40 4.56 -9.17
N PRO A 134 -15.71 4.82 -9.31
CA PRO A 134 -16.65 3.86 -9.90
C PRO A 134 -16.30 3.50 -11.36
N GLN A 135 -15.59 4.39 -12.07
CA GLN A 135 -15.17 4.15 -13.45
C GLN A 135 -14.16 2.99 -13.60
N PHE A 136 -13.50 2.57 -12.52
CA PHE A 136 -12.59 1.44 -12.56
C PHE A 136 -13.30 0.10 -12.31
N GLU A 137 -14.59 0.08 -12.01
CA GLU A 137 -15.38 -1.15 -11.81
C GLU A 137 -14.70 -2.13 -10.83
N ILE A 138 -14.17 -1.59 -9.73
CA ILE A 138 -13.35 -2.35 -8.77
C ILE A 138 -14.22 -3.39 -8.07
N ALA A 139 -13.86 -4.67 -8.23
CA ALA A 139 -14.44 -5.79 -7.51
C ALA A 139 -13.35 -6.73 -6.99
N ILE A 140 -13.63 -7.36 -5.85
CA ILE A 140 -12.74 -8.36 -5.27
C ILE A 140 -13.49 -9.64 -4.92
N GLU A 141 -12.87 -10.77 -5.19
CA GLU A 141 -13.32 -12.09 -4.75
C GLU A 141 -12.24 -12.73 -3.89
N ARG A 142 -12.65 -13.39 -2.81
CA ARG A 142 -11.73 -14.17 -1.97
C ARG A 142 -11.64 -15.59 -2.53
N GLU A 143 -10.41 -16.06 -2.74
CA GLU A 143 -10.09 -17.43 -3.15
C GLU A 143 -10.08 -18.41 -1.96
#